data_AF-A0A7C6DCX1-F1
#
_entry.id   AF-A0A7C6DCX1-F1
#
_cell.length_a   1.000
_cell.length_b   1.000
_cell.length_c   1.000
_cell.angle_alpha   90.00
_cell.angle_beta   90.00
_cell.angle_gamma   90.00
#
_symmetry.space_group_name_H-M   'P 1'
#
loop_
_entity.id
_entity.type
_entity.pdbx_description
1 polymer ?
#
loop_
_entity_poly.entity_id
_entity_poly.type
_entity_poly.pdbx_seq_one_letter_code
_entity_poly.pdbx_strand_id
1 'polypeptide(L)'
;MGRERERENRSYTYLIVGLIVAILTFAFLLAAFGVVLNGNISVRNLISYIVTAISFGVISGTFHYFRLFVAFWLFILGILVGFADMFRVFLVNDFGWNDLVGLMAFFSYVVIGFFAGLFFQAIHYLYKLYKAKRQRPPEIK
;
A
#
# COMPACT_ATOMS: atom_id res chain seq x y z
N MET A 1 27.21 -4.62 -19.92
CA MET A 1 27.71 -4.42 -18.53
C MET A 1 27.03 -3.30 -17.74
N GLY A 2 27.02 -2.01 -18.16
CA GLY A 2 26.38 -0.94 -17.34
C GLY A 2 24.85 -1.04 -17.21
N ARG A 3 24.16 -1.29 -18.33
CA ARG A 3 22.68 -1.39 -18.37
C ARG A 3 22.10 -2.65 -17.68
N GLU A 4 22.91 -3.69 -17.49
CA GLU A 4 22.52 -4.92 -16.78
C GLU A 4 22.57 -4.71 -15.27
N ARG A 5 23.68 -4.13 -14.75
CA ARG A 5 23.79 -3.77 -13.33
C ARG A 5 22.70 -2.79 -12.89
N GLU A 6 22.29 -1.86 -13.75
CA GLU A 6 21.18 -0.95 -13.45
C GLU A 6 19.79 -1.64 -13.41
N ARG A 7 19.57 -2.72 -14.18
CA ARG A 7 18.33 -3.49 -14.09
C ARG A 7 18.33 -4.41 -12.87
N GLU A 8 19.47 -5.00 -12.57
CA GLU A 8 19.70 -5.83 -11.40
C GLU A 8 19.51 -5.04 -10.09
N ASN A 9 20.15 -3.87 -9.97
CA ASN A 9 20.00 -3.01 -8.79
C ASN A 9 18.55 -2.49 -8.62
N ARG A 10 17.87 -2.21 -9.74
CA ARG A 10 16.42 -1.92 -9.73
C ARG A 10 15.62 -3.10 -9.20
N SER A 11 16.05 -4.32 -9.50
CA SER A 11 15.34 -5.52 -9.08
C SER A 11 15.37 -5.74 -7.57
N TYR A 12 16.53 -5.54 -6.96
CA TYR A 12 16.65 -5.67 -5.51
C TYR A 12 15.89 -4.57 -4.76
N THR A 13 15.87 -3.35 -5.30
CA THR A 13 15.22 -2.21 -4.63
C THR A 13 13.72 -2.42 -4.45
N TYR A 14 12.99 -2.90 -5.47
CA TYR A 14 11.54 -3.11 -5.33
C TYR A 14 11.20 -4.25 -4.36
N LEU A 15 12.02 -5.30 -4.33
CA LEU A 15 11.87 -6.41 -3.39
C LEU A 15 12.07 -5.92 -1.95
N ILE A 16 13.09 -5.09 -1.72
CA ILE A 16 13.36 -4.49 -0.41
C ILE A 16 12.19 -3.61 0.03
N VAL A 17 11.67 -2.74 -0.85
CA VAL A 17 10.52 -1.88 -0.54
C VAL A 17 9.29 -2.73 -0.20
N GLY A 18 8.98 -3.73 -1.01
CA GLY A 18 7.86 -4.64 -0.74
C GLY A 18 8.02 -5.41 0.57
N LEU A 19 9.24 -5.89 0.86
CA LEU A 19 9.55 -6.59 2.09
C LEU A 19 9.41 -5.68 3.33
N ILE A 20 9.86 -4.43 3.26
CA ILE A 20 9.70 -3.45 4.34
C ILE A 20 8.22 -3.22 4.62
N VAL A 21 7.41 -3.00 3.58
CA VAL A 21 5.96 -2.79 3.75
C VAL A 21 5.29 -4.04 4.33
N ALA A 22 5.68 -5.23 3.89
CA ALA A 22 5.16 -6.49 4.45
C ALA A 22 5.51 -6.64 5.93
N ILE A 23 6.77 -6.46 6.31
CA ILE A 23 7.22 -6.57 7.71
C ILE A 23 6.49 -5.56 8.60
N LEU A 24 6.39 -4.31 8.16
CA LEU A 24 5.66 -3.28 8.91
C LEU A 24 4.18 -3.60 9.03
N THR A 25 3.52 -3.99 7.93
CA THR A 25 2.10 -4.36 7.96
C THR A 25 1.85 -5.52 8.92
N PHE A 26 2.70 -6.55 8.87
CA PHE A 26 2.60 -7.69 9.76
C PHE A 26 2.80 -7.30 11.23
N ALA A 27 3.84 -6.52 11.52
CA ALA A 27 4.12 -6.05 12.88
C ALA A 27 2.96 -5.22 13.45
N PHE A 28 2.37 -4.34 12.64
CA PHE A 28 1.23 -3.52 13.05
C PHE A 28 -0.04 -4.36 13.28
N LEU A 29 -0.34 -5.34 12.42
CA LEU A 29 -1.47 -6.27 12.65
C LEU A 29 -1.29 -7.10 13.93
N LEU A 30 -0.07 -7.59 14.16
CA LEU A 30 0.25 -8.35 15.35
C LEU A 30 0.13 -7.49 16.62
N ALA A 31 0.58 -6.23 16.58
CA ALA A 31 0.39 -5.29 17.68
C ALA A 31 -1.10 -4.99 17.92
N ALA A 32 -1.87 -4.75 16.86
CA ALA A 32 -3.28 -4.42 16.97
C ALA A 32 -4.11 -5.53 17.60
N PHE A 33 -3.98 -6.77 17.12
CA PHE A 33 -4.78 -7.88 17.64
C PHE A 33 -4.17 -8.58 18.86
N GLY A 34 -2.85 -8.65 18.93
CA GLY A 34 -2.14 -9.33 20.01
C GLY A 34 -1.98 -8.50 21.27
N VAL A 35 -1.71 -7.20 21.13
CA VAL A 35 -1.41 -6.32 22.28
C VAL A 35 -2.63 -5.48 22.66
N VAL A 36 -3.30 -4.84 21.69
CA VAL A 36 -4.38 -3.89 21.99
C VAL A 36 -5.68 -4.61 22.34
N LEU A 37 -6.09 -5.59 21.54
CA LEU A 37 -7.32 -6.35 21.79
C LEU A 37 -7.18 -7.47 22.85
N ASN A 38 -5.96 -7.76 23.33
CA ASN A 38 -5.65 -8.93 24.18
C ASN A 38 -6.27 -10.25 23.63
N GLY A 39 -6.45 -10.34 22.31
CA GLY A 39 -7.12 -11.45 21.68
C GLY A 39 -6.24 -12.70 21.68
N ASN A 40 -6.85 -13.88 21.83
CA ASN A 40 -6.11 -15.13 21.68
C ASN A 40 -5.69 -15.27 20.21
N ILE A 41 -4.39 -15.15 19.94
CA ILE A 41 -3.83 -15.26 18.58
C ILE A 41 -3.93 -16.71 18.14
N SER A 42 -5.01 -17.05 17.45
CA SER A 42 -5.13 -18.36 16.81
C SER A 42 -4.16 -18.48 15.64
N VAL A 43 -3.69 -19.70 15.36
CA VAL A 43 -2.86 -20.00 14.18
C VAL A 43 -3.55 -19.55 12.89
N ARG A 44 -4.88 -19.64 12.84
CA ARG A 44 -5.69 -19.19 11.70
C ARG A 44 -5.58 -17.68 11.47
N ASN A 45 -5.64 -16.88 12.52
CA ASN A 45 -5.52 -15.42 12.43
C ASN A 45 -4.10 -15.02 12.02
N LEU A 46 -3.08 -15.72 12.53
CA LEU A 46 -1.69 -15.48 12.17
C LEU A 46 -1.45 -15.66 10.67
N ILE A 47 -2.03 -16.72 10.07
CA ILE A 47 -1.96 -16.94 8.61
C ILE A 47 -2.61 -15.78 7.86
N SER A 48 -3.78 -15.30 8.30
CA SER A 48 -4.43 -14.14 7.68
C SER A 48 -3.54 -12.90 7.71
N TYR A 49 -2.86 -12.61 8.82
CA TYR A 49 -1.97 -11.46 8.92
C TYR A 49 -0.77 -11.58 7.98
N ILE A 50 -0.18 -12.77 7.87
CA ILE A 50 0.93 -13.03 6.93
C ILE A 50 0.47 -12.82 5.49
N VAL A 51 -0.67 -13.37 5.11
CA VAL A 51 -1.20 -13.23 3.73
C VAL A 51 -1.50 -11.78 3.40
N THR A 52 -2.11 -11.03 4.32
CA THR A 52 -2.37 -9.59 4.12
C THR A 52 -1.07 -8.80 3.99
N ALA A 53 -0.10 -9.05 4.87
CA ALA A 53 1.19 -8.38 4.85
C ALA A 53 1.96 -8.62 3.54
N ILE A 54 2.04 -9.88 3.10
CA ILE A 54 2.68 -10.25 1.83
C ILE A 54 1.96 -9.57 0.67
N SER A 55 0.62 -9.59 0.67
CA SER A 55 -0.18 -8.98 -0.40
C SER A 55 0.13 -7.48 -0.53
N PHE A 56 0.18 -6.74 0.58
CA PHE A 56 0.49 -5.30 0.55
C PHE A 56 1.95 -5.02 0.21
N GLY A 57 2.86 -5.90 0.61
CA GLY A 57 4.26 -5.86 0.18
C GLY A 57 4.40 -6.04 -1.33
N VAL A 58 3.72 -7.03 -1.91
CA VAL A 58 3.71 -7.28 -3.36
C VAL A 58 3.13 -6.09 -4.13
N ILE A 59 2.00 -5.53 -3.68
CA ILE A 59 1.39 -4.34 -4.31
C ILE A 59 2.35 -3.16 -4.27
N SER A 60 2.96 -2.90 -3.12
CA SER A 60 3.90 -1.78 -2.93
C SER A 60 5.16 -1.95 -3.78
N GLY A 61 5.73 -3.16 -3.80
CA GLY A 61 6.86 -3.51 -4.66
C GLY A 61 6.53 -3.35 -6.14
N THR A 62 5.31 -3.73 -6.55
CA THR A 62 4.82 -3.57 -7.93
C THR A 62 4.75 -2.11 -8.32
N PHE A 63 4.17 -1.25 -7.47
CA PHE A 63 4.13 0.20 -7.73
C PHE A 63 5.53 0.81 -7.82
N HIS A 64 6.46 0.37 -6.96
CA HIS A 64 7.84 0.83 -7.01
C HIS A 64 8.55 0.38 -8.29
N TYR A 65 8.38 -0.89 -8.69
CA TYR A 65 8.96 -1.47 -9.90
C TYR A 65 8.54 -0.70 -11.17
N PHE A 66 7.23 -0.41 -11.30
CA PHE A 66 6.69 0.34 -12.43
C PHE A 66 6.85 1.87 -12.30
N ARG A 67 7.52 2.35 -11.24
CA ARG A 67 7.73 3.79 -10.96
C ARG A 67 6.41 4.57 -10.86
N LEU A 68 5.36 3.93 -10.36
CA LEU A 68 4.06 4.53 -10.12
C LEU A 68 4.09 5.26 -8.77
N PHE A 69 4.93 6.30 -8.65
CA PHE A 69 5.22 6.96 -7.38
C PHE A 69 3.97 7.59 -6.74
N VAL A 70 3.05 8.14 -7.54
CA VAL A 70 1.81 8.74 -7.01
C VAL A 70 0.91 7.65 -6.41
N ALA A 71 0.75 6.54 -7.13
CA ALA A 71 -0.01 5.39 -6.64
C ALA A 71 0.62 4.77 -5.38
N PHE A 72 1.95 4.63 -5.37
CA PHE A 72 2.71 4.12 -4.23
C PHE A 72 2.44 4.94 -2.96
N TRP A 73 2.64 6.25 -3.01
CA TRP A 73 2.48 7.09 -1.82
C TRP A 73 1.04 7.16 -1.32
N LEU A 74 0.05 7.22 -2.22
CA LEU A 74 -1.36 7.19 -1.82
C LEU A 74 -1.78 5.84 -1.22
N PHE A 75 -1.22 4.74 -1.71
CA PHE A 75 -1.44 3.42 -1.12
C PHE A 75 -0.84 3.31 0.29
N ILE A 76 0.40 3.77 0.48
CA ILE A 76 1.05 3.81 1.80
C ILE A 76 0.26 4.70 2.77
N LEU A 77 -0.22 5.86 2.32
CA LEU A 77 -1.08 6.72 3.14
C LEU A 77 -2.38 6.02 3.53
N GLY A 78 -3.02 5.30 2.61
CA GLY A 78 -4.21 4.50 2.90
C GLY A 78 -3.95 3.43 3.98
N ILE A 79 -2.81 2.74 3.91
CA ILE A 79 -2.39 1.78 4.95
C ILE A 79 -2.21 2.48 6.30
N LEU A 80 -1.46 3.59 6.34
CA LEU A 80 -1.17 4.30 7.58
C LEU A 80 -2.42 4.88 8.24
N VAL A 81 -3.28 5.53 7.45
CA VAL A 81 -4.56 6.09 7.94
C VAL A 81 -5.47 4.96 8.39
N GLY A 82 -5.55 3.86 7.64
CA GLY A 82 -6.31 2.69 8.05
C GLY A 82 -5.86 2.12 9.38
N PHE A 83 -4.55 1.99 9.59
CA PHE A 83 -4.01 1.53 10.88
C PHE A 83 -4.35 2.51 12.00
N ALA A 84 -4.15 3.81 11.79
CA ALA A 84 -4.45 4.83 12.78
C ALA A 84 -5.92 4.80 13.21
N ASP A 85 -6.84 4.66 12.26
CA ASP A 85 -8.28 4.58 12.56
C ASP A 85 -8.64 3.25 13.24
N MET A 86 -8.07 2.13 12.81
CA MET A 86 -8.26 0.83 13.48
C MET A 86 -7.81 0.88 14.94
N PHE A 87 -6.62 1.43 15.23
CA PHE A 87 -6.17 1.58 16.61
C PHE A 87 -7.08 2.50 17.42
N ARG A 88 -7.55 3.60 16.82
CA ARG A 88 -8.52 4.48 17.46
C ARG A 88 -9.79 3.72 17.83
N VAL A 89 -10.36 2.94 16.92
CA VAL A 89 -11.57 2.13 17.17
C VAL A 89 -11.33 1.10 18.27
N PHE A 90 -10.17 0.43 18.28
CA PHE A 90 -9.88 -0.57 19.32
C PHE A 90 -9.73 0.05 20.72
N LEU A 91 -9.29 1.31 20.81
CA LEU A 91 -9.14 2.02 22.08
C LEU A 91 -10.45 2.62 22.61
N VAL A 92 -11.44 2.85 21.74
CA VAL A 92 -12.76 3.37 22.13
C VAL A 92 -13.63 2.19 22.56
N ASN A 93 -14.05 2.16 23.82
CA ASN A 93 -14.65 0.97 24.45
C ASN A 93 -16.16 0.87 24.20
N ASP A 94 -16.55 0.70 22.94
CA ASP A 94 -17.95 0.64 22.52
C ASP A 94 -18.39 -0.78 22.08
N PHE A 95 -19.37 -1.33 22.80
CA PHE A 95 -20.26 -2.44 22.43
C PHE A 95 -19.66 -3.79 21.97
N GLY A 96 -18.34 -4.00 22.06
CA GLY A 96 -17.71 -5.31 21.79
C GLY A 96 -17.57 -5.71 20.31
N TRP A 97 -17.91 -4.81 19.38
CA TRP A 97 -17.75 -5.00 17.93
C TRP A 97 -16.50 -4.31 17.35
N ASN A 98 -15.66 -3.77 18.22
CA ASN A 98 -14.53 -2.92 17.85
C ASN A 98 -13.53 -3.64 16.95
N ASP A 99 -13.32 -4.95 17.15
CA ASP A 99 -12.41 -5.76 16.36
C ASP A 99 -12.82 -5.79 14.88
N LEU A 100 -14.08 -6.08 14.61
CA LEU A 100 -14.64 -6.15 13.26
C LEU A 100 -14.72 -4.76 12.63
N VAL A 101 -15.22 -3.77 13.37
CA VAL A 101 -15.36 -2.39 12.87
C VAL A 101 -13.99 -1.80 12.53
N GLY A 102 -13.00 -1.96 13.41
CA GLY A 102 -11.65 -1.47 13.17
C GLY A 102 -10.99 -2.16 11.97
N LEU A 103 -11.17 -3.47 11.82
CA LEU A 103 -10.64 -4.20 10.66
C LEU A 103 -11.31 -3.77 9.34
N MET A 104 -12.63 -3.57 9.34
CA MET A 104 -13.37 -3.07 8.18
C MET A 104 -12.96 -1.65 7.81
N ALA A 105 -12.77 -0.78 8.80
CA ALA A 105 -12.26 0.58 8.59
C ALA A 105 -10.87 0.54 7.95
N PHE A 106 -9.96 -0.27 8.50
CA PHE A 106 -8.62 -0.49 7.95
C PHE A 106 -8.66 -0.86 6.46
N PHE A 107 -9.40 -1.91 6.09
CA PHE A 107 -9.49 -2.34 4.70
C PHE A 107 -10.14 -1.29 3.81
N SER A 108 -11.12 -0.54 4.32
CA SER A 108 -11.76 0.54 3.57
C SER A 108 -10.76 1.62 3.17
N TYR A 109 -9.93 2.09 4.11
CA TYR A 109 -8.89 3.08 3.81
C TYR A 109 -7.80 2.55 2.87
N VAL A 110 -7.43 1.28 3.00
CA VAL A 110 -6.46 0.65 2.08
C VAL A 110 -7.02 0.59 0.65
N VAL A 111 -8.27 0.17 0.49
CA VAL A 111 -8.95 0.10 -0.81
C VAL A 111 -9.07 1.49 -1.43
N ILE A 112 -9.46 2.49 -0.64
CA ILE A 112 -9.53 3.89 -1.08
C ILE A 112 -8.16 4.38 -1.53
N GLY A 113 -7.11 4.16 -0.73
CA GLY A 113 -5.74 4.56 -1.05
C GLY A 113 -5.22 3.89 -2.34
N PHE A 114 -5.55 2.61 -2.54
CA PHE A 114 -5.20 1.87 -3.74
C PHE A 114 -5.87 2.45 -5.00
N PHE A 115 -7.20 2.59 -4.98
CA PHE A 115 -7.94 3.07 -6.15
C PHE A 115 -7.70 4.56 -6.42
N ALA A 116 -7.67 5.40 -5.40
CA ALA A 116 -7.30 6.81 -5.54
C ALA A 116 -5.87 6.92 -6.10
N GLY A 117 -4.94 6.12 -5.60
CA GLY A 117 -3.58 6.02 -6.09
C GLY A 117 -3.50 5.78 -7.59
N LEU A 118 -4.16 4.73 -8.07
CA LEU A 118 -4.20 4.39 -9.49
C LEU A 118 -4.90 5.46 -10.32
N PHE A 119 -6.00 6.02 -9.81
CA PHE A 119 -6.75 7.06 -10.49
C PHE A 119 -5.92 8.33 -10.70
N PHE A 120 -5.28 8.85 -9.67
CA PHE A 120 -4.40 10.02 -9.76
C PHE A 120 -3.16 9.74 -10.62
N GLN A 121 -2.60 8.53 -10.54
CA GLN A 121 -1.50 8.11 -11.39
C GLN A 121 -1.89 8.11 -12.88
N ALA A 122 -3.10 7.64 -13.22
CA ALA A 122 -3.63 7.65 -14.58
C ALA A 122 -3.83 9.08 -15.10
N ILE A 123 -4.41 9.98 -14.29
CA ILE A 123 -4.56 11.40 -14.64
C ILE A 123 -3.20 12.04 -14.91
N HIS A 124 -2.22 11.81 -14.03
CA HIS A 124 -0.87 12.35 -14.20
C HIS A 124 -0.21 11.87 -15.50
N TYR A 125 -0.40 10.59 -15.86
CA TYR A 125 0.10 10.04 -17.11
C TYR A 125 -0.56 10.68 -18.35
N LEU A 126 -1.90 10.82 -18.33
CA LEU A 126 -2.65 11.47 -19.41
C LEU A 126 -2.25 12.93 -19.61
N TYR A 127 -2.06 13.68 -18.52
CA TYR A 127 -1.62 15.08 -18.59
C TYR A 127 -0.23 15.21 -19.24
N LYS A 128 0.69 14.32 -18.86
CA LYS A 128 2.03 14.27 -19.46
C LYS A 128 1.97 13.98 -20.96
N LEU A 129 1.11 13.03 -21.37
CA LEU A 129 0.92 12.68 -22.77
C LEU A 129 0.33 13.84 -23.59
N TYR A 130 -0.69 14.51 -23.05
CA TYR A 130 -1.32 15.67 -23.69
C TYR A 130 -0.34 16.82 -23.91
N LYS A 131 0.45 17.17 -22.89
CA LYS A 131 1.48 18.23 -23.00
C LYS A 131 2.54 17.90 -24.05
N ALA A 132 3.00 16.64 -24.10
CA ALA A 132 3.99 16.20 -25.07
C ALA A 132 3.49 16.29 -26.53
N LYS A 133 2.19 16.03 -26.77
CA LYS A 133 1.60 16.15 -28.10
C LYS A 133 1.48 17.61 -28.56
N ARG A 134 1.17 18.54 -27.64
CA ARG A 134 1.04 19.97 -27.93
C ARG A 134 2.38 20.67 -28.23
N GLN A 135 3.50 20.11 -27.78
CA GLN A 135 4.85 20.67 -27.97
C GLN A 135 5.54 20.20 -29.27
N ARG A 136 4.93 19.31 -30.07
CA ARG A 136 5.47 18.96 -31.38
C ARG A 136 5.20 20.12 -32.35
N PRO A 137 6.23 20.73 -32.97
CA PRO A 137 6.01 21.73 -34.01
C PRO A 137 5.20 21.08 -35.15
N PRO A 138 4.33 21.85 -35.84
CA PRO A 138 3.60 21.32 -36.99
C PRO A 138 4.61 20.82 -38.02
N GLU A 139 4.47 19.56 -38.42
CA GLU A 139 5.22 19.03 -39.56
C GLU A 139 4.86 19.90 -40.77
N ILE A 140 5.82 20.70 -41.23
CA ILE A 140 5.71 21.46 -42.47
C ILE A 140 5.68 20.40 -43.58
N LYS A 141 4.49 20.19 -44.15
CA LYS A 141 4.28 19.36 -45.33
C LYS A 141 4.82 20.06 -46.58
#